data_AF-A0A2A2JTQ6-F1
#
_entry.id   AF-A0A2A2JTQ6-F1
#
_cell.length_a   1.000
_cell.length_b   1.000
_cell.length_c   1.000
_cell.angle_alpha   90.00
_cell.angle_beta   90.00
_cell.angle_gamma   90.00
#
_symmetry.space_group_name_H-M   'P 1'
#
loop_
_entity.id
_entity.type
_entity.pdbx_description
1 polymer ?
#
loop_
_entity_poly.entity_id
_entity_poly.type
_entity_poly.pdbx_seq_one_letter_code
_entity_poly.pdbx_strand_id
1 'polypeptide(L)'
;MTYVDISISDIVSTPERILFQENSIPEINPTVSAAINWQQCADAVRKVASERLGVTKPGTSRIKKETWRWTNEVEAAIKSKKEAFKQWRQTRIQQDKDSYNLRKKEAKIQIAKAKQEHFEDL
;
A
#
# COMPACT_ATOMS: atom_id res chain seq x y z
N MET A 1 -16.79 20.77 -19.95
CA MET A 1 -16.35 19.74 -18.98
C MET A 1 -14.89 20.05 -18.67
N THR A 2 -14.64 20.95 -17.72
CA THR A 2 -13.31 21.54 -17.50
C THR A 2 -12.48 20.60 -16.61
N TYR A 3 -11.39 20.11 -17.17
CA TYR A 3 -10.36 19.34 -16.49
C TYR A 3 -9.67 20.26 -15.47
N VAL A 4 -9.75 19.94 -14.17
CA VAL A 4 -9.03 20.66 -13.13
C VAL A 4 -7.65 20.01 -13.01
N ASP A 5 -6.63 20.69 -13.55
CA ASP A 5 -5.24 20.31 -13.36
C ASP A 5 -4.88 20.43 -11.87
N ILE A 6 -4.84 19.29 -11.17
CA ILE A 6 -4.25 19.22 -9.83
C ILE A 6 -2.75 19.06 -10.04
N SER A 7 -1.99 20.12 -9.78
CA SER A 7 -0.53 20.10 -9.88
C SER A 7 0.04 19.23 -8.78
N ILE A 8 1.12 18.48 -9.07
CA ILE A 8 1.85 17.70 -8.05
C ILE A 8 2.37 18.60 -6.91
N SER A 9 2.55 19.91 -7.16
CA SER A 9 2.89 20.90 -6.12
C SER A 9 1.81 21.06 -5.05
N ASP A 10 0.55 20.80 -5.38
CA ASP A 10 -0.60 21.02 -4.49
C ASP A 10 -0.75 19.86 -3.49
N ILE A 11 -0.16 18.70 -3.78
CA ILE A 11 -0.15 17.52 -2.91
C ILE A 11 0.92 17.64 -1.80
N VAL A 12 1.96 18.45 -2.02
CA VAL A 12 3.12 18.56 -1.10
C VAL A 12 2.98 19.75 -0.13
N SER A 13 1.92 20.55 -0.24
CA SER A 13 1.61 21.68 0.66
C SER A 13 0.54 21.32 1.70
N THR A 14 0.69 20.19 2.39
CA THR A 14 0.00 19.96 3.67
C THR A 14 0.94 20.37 4.81
N PRO A 15 0.73 21.51 5.49
CA PRO A 15 1.52 21.90 6.64
C PRO A 15 0.97 21.22 7.90
N GLU A 16 0.79 19.91 7.86
CA GLU A 16 0.63 19.12 9.07
C GLU A 16 1.88 18.25 9.21
N ARG A 17 3.01 18.92 9.47
CA ARG A 17 4.08 18.28 10.23
C ARG A 17 3.43 17.93 11.57
N ILE A 18 2.96 16.68 11.68
CA ILE A 18 2.41 16.07 12.88
C ILE A 18 3.38 16.39 14.01
N LEU A 19 3.03 17.35 14.85
CA LEU A 19 3.83 17.71 16.01
C LEU A 19 3.66 16.56 16.98
N PHE A 20 4.57 15.59 16.92
CA PHE A 20 4.80 14.68 18.04
C PHE A 20 5.05 15.62 19.22
N GLN A 21 4.15 15.62 20.23
CA GLN A 21 4.38 16.48 21.38
C GLN A 21 5.72 16.08 21.98
N GLU A 22 6.65 17.04 22.02
CA GLU A 22 8.06 16.87 22.36
C GLU A 22 8.26 16.16 23.72
N ASN A 23 7.21 16.13 24.55
CA ASN A 23 7.19 15.59 25.92
C ASN A 23 6.43 14.27 26.09
N SER A 24 6.15 13.50 25.02
CA SER A 24 5.43 12.22 25.16
C SER A 24 6.30 11.05 25.62
N ILE A 25 7.63 11.13 25.50
CA ILE A 25 8.56 10.07 25.92
C ILE A 25 9.15 10.48 27.29
N PRO A 26 9.12 9.61 28.31
CA PRO A 26 9.68 9.94 29.62
C PRO A 26 11.20 10.09 29.55
N GLU A 27 11.74 11.05 30.32
CA GLU A 27 13.18 11.21 30.49
C GLU A 27 13.78 10.01 31.24
N ILE A 28 15.04 9.68 30.91
CA ILE A 28 15.76 8.58 31.54
C ILE A 28 16.04 8.94 33.00
N ASN A 29 15.53 8.13 33.93
CA ASN A 29 15.82 8.29 35.35
C ASN A 29 17.05 7.45 35.74
N PRO A 30 18.18 8.06 36.14
CA PRO A 30 19.40 7.33 36.47
C PRO A 30 19.31 6.52 37.78
N THR A 31 18.27 6.74 38.59
CA THR A 31 18.05 6.02 39.86
C THR A 31 17.39 4.66 39.67
N VAL A 32 16.68 4.46 38.55
CA VAL A 32 16.05 3.17 38.23
C VAL A 32 16.92 2.37 37.26
N SER A 33 16.72 1.06 37.23
CA SER A 33 17.48 0.20 36.33
C SER A 33 17.19 0.54 34.87
N ALA A 34 18.18 0.30 33.99
CA ALA A 34 18.03 0.51 32.56
C ALA A 34 16.80 -0.20 31.99
N ALA A 35 16.49 -1.40 32.48
CA ALA A 35 15.31 -2.17 32.06
C ALA A 35 13.98 -1.43 32.32
N ILE A 36 13.87 -0.72 33.45
CA ILE A 36 12.68 0.05 33.80
C ILE A 36 12.53 1.26 32.88
N ASN A 37 13.62 2.00 32.63
CA ASN A 37 13.61 3.13 31.70
C ASN A 37 13.23 2.68 30.28
N TRP A 38 13.80 1.56 29.80
CA TRP A 38 13.46 0.99 28.49
C TRP A 38 11.98 0.61 28.38
N GLN A 39 11.44 -0.02 29.42
CA GLN A 39 10.04 -0.42 29.46
C GLN A 39 9.12 0.81 29.41
N GLN A 40 9.41 1.84 30.21
CA GLN A 40 8.64 3.08 30.26
C GLN A 40 8.64 3.81 28.90
N CYS A 41 9.80 3.91 28.25
CA CYS A 41 9.90 4.47 26.90
C CYS A 41 9.11 3.65 25.88
N ALA A 42 9.21 2.32 25.92
CA ALA A 42 8.48 1.45 25.02
C ALA A 42 6.95 1.56 25.21
N ASP A 43 6.48 1.67 26.45
CA ASP A 43 5.07 1.86 26.77
C ASP A 43 4.55 3.21 26.29
N ALA A 44 5.32 4.28 26.48
CA ALA A 44 4.97 5.61 25.98
C ALA A 44 4.83 5.63 24.45
N VAL A 45 5.79 5.03 23.73
CA VAL A 45 5.73 4.92 22.27
C VAL A 45 4.52 4.10 21.82
N ARG A 46 4.28 2.94 22.45
CA ARG A 46 3.10 2.10 22.13
C ARG A 46 1.78 2.84 22.36
N LYS A 47 1.68 3.62 23.45
CA LYS A 47 0.49 4.40 23.77
C LYS A 47 0.21 5.46 22.69
N VAL A 48 1.21 6.29 22.37
CA VAL A 48 1.06 7.34 21.35
C VAL A 48 0.74 6.73 19.98
N ALA A 49 1.43 5.65 19.61
CA ALA A 49 1.17 4.94 18.37
C ALA A 49 -0.27 4.39 18.33
N SER A 50 -0.76 3.80 19.42
CA SER A 50 -2.12 3.25 19.51
C SER A 50 -3.19 4.34 19.46
N GLU A 51 -2.97 5.48 20.10
CA GLU A 51 -3.89 6.62 20.10
C GLU A 51 -3.97 7.31 18.73
N ARG A 52 -2.84 7.43 18.02
CA ARG A 52 -2.77 8.13 16.72
C ARG A 52 -3.06 7.24 15.52
N LEU A 53 -2.55 6.01 15.51
CA LEU A 53 -2.66 5.08 14.38
C LEU A 53 -3.75 4.02 14.58
N GLY A 54 -4.31 3.93 15.80
CA GLY A 54 -5.23 2.86 16.17
C GLY A 54 -4.52 1.53 16.46
N VAL A 55 -5.29 0.54 16.91
CA VAL A 55 -4.80 -0.81 17.20
C VAL A 55 -5.44 -1.79 16.22
N THR A 56 -4.62 -2.59 15.53
CA THR A 56 -5.12 -3.69 14.72
C THR A 56 -5.71 -4.77 15.62
N LYS A 57 -6.99 -5.09 15.42
CA LYS A 57 -7.64 -6.18 16.17
C LYS A 57 -6.97 -7.52 15.83
N PRO A 58 -6.59 -8.33 16.83
CA PRO A 58 -6.09 -9.68 16.58
C PRO A 58 -7.16 -10.48 15.82
N GLY A 59 -6.77 -11.13 14.73
CA GLY A 59 -7.67 -11.90 13.87
C GLY A 59 -8.29 -11.14 12.68
N THR A 60 -8.11 -9.82 12.58
CA THR A 60 -8.57 -9.06 11.40
C THR A 60 -7.51 -9.13 10.30
N SER A 61 -7.80 -9.84 9.21
CA SER A 61 -6.90 -9.90 8.05
C SER A 61 -6.62 -8.49 7.50
N ARG A 62 -5.35 -8.20 7.22
CA ARG A 62 -4.76 -6.87 6.98
C ARG A 62 -5.51 -5.96 5.99
N ILE A 63 -6.31 -6.48 5.06
CA ILE A 63 -7.23 -5.78 4.16
C ILE A 63 -8.08 -6.92 3.56
N LYS A 64 -9.42 -6.86 3.61
CA LYS A 64 -10.23 -7.68 2.70
C LYS A 64 -9.81 -7.24 1.31
N LYS A 65 -9.07 -8.09 0.58
CA LYS A 65 -8.65 -7.77 -0.78
C LYS A 65 -9.90 -7.29 -1.52
N GLU A 66 -9.89 -6.07 -2.04
CA GLU A 66 -11.08 -5.49 -2.65
C GLU A 66 -11.63 -6.47 -3.68
N THR A 67 -12.92 -6.81 -3.60
CA THR A 67 -13.54 -7.90 -4.37
C THR A 67 -13.32 -7.71 -5.88
N TRP A 68 -13.32 -6.46 -6.35
CA TRP A 68 -13.07 -6.10 -7.75
C TRP A 68 -11.67 -6.51 -8.27
N ARG A 69 -10.69 -6.72 -7.38
CA ARG A 69 -9.35 -7.18 -7.78
C ARG A 69 -9.26 -8.68 -8.08
N TRP A 70 -10.32 -9.45 -7.82
CA TRP A 70 -10.37 -10.92 -7.98
C TRP A 70 -11.49 -11.38 -8.92
N THR A 71 -11.73 -10.66 -10.01
CA THR A 71 -12.58 -11.18 -11.08
C THR A 71 -11.82 -12.26 -11.86
N ASN A 72 -12.55 -13.27 -12.38
CA ASN A 72 -11.98 -14.34 -13.21
C ASN A 72 -11.17 -13.76 -14.40
N GLU A 73 -11.62 -12.63 -14.94
CA GLU A 73 -10.98 -11.92 -16.05
C GLU A 73 -9.63 -11.32 -15.65
N VAL A 74 -9.58 -10.64 -14.50
CA VAL A 74 -8.33 -10.07 -13.95
C VAL A 74 -7.34 -11.18 -13.61
N GLU A 75 -7.80 -12.28 -13.01
CA GLU A 75 -6.94 -13.42 -12.71
C GLU A 75 -6.37 -14.07 -13.99
N ALA A 76 -7.21 -14.33 -14.99
CA ALA A 76 -6.79 -14.90 -16.26
C ALA A 76 -5.77 -14.00 -16.98
N ALA A 77 -6.00 -12.68 -17.02
CA ALA A 77 -5.09 -11.72 -17.64
C ALA A 77 -3.74 -11.64 -16.89
N ILE A 78 -3.76 -11.69 -15.55
CA ILE A 78 -2.52 -11.73 -14.74
C ILE A 78 -1.76 -13.02 -14.96
N LYS A 79 -2.43 -14.18 -15.03
CA LYS A 79 -1.81 -15.48 -15.31
C LYS A 79 -1.14 -15.50 -16.68
N SER A 80 -1.87 -15.06 -17.70
CA SER A 80 -1.39 -14.92 -19.08
C SER A 80 -0.16 -14.00 -19.18
N LYS A 81 -0.17 -12.84 -18.51
CA LYS A 81 0.99 -11.95 -18.39
C LYS A 81 2.20 -12.66 -17.74
N LYS A 82 1.98 -13.41 -16.66
CA LYS A 82 3.05 -14.13 -15.94
C LYS A 82 3.67 -15.23 -16.80
N GLU A 83 2.87 -15.97 -17.55
CA GLU A 83 3.34 -17.00 -18.48
C GLU A 83 4.19 -16.40 -19.59
N ALA A 84 3.72 -15.31 -20.23
CA ALA A 84 4.49 -14.59 -21.23
C ALA A 84 5.81 -14.01 -20.68
N PHE A 85 5.81 -13.53 -19.43
CA PHE A 85 7.04 -13.08 -18.77
C PHE A 85 8.02 -14.25 -18.54
N LYS A 86 7.54 -15.42 -18.13
CA LYS A 86 8.39 -16.61 -17.95
C LYS A 86 9.02 -17.03 -19.27
N GLN A 87 8.24 -17.06 -20.36
CA GLN A 87 8.73 -17.37 -21.71
C GLN A 87 9.81 -16.38 -22.14
N TRP A 88 9.52 -15.07 -22.11
CA TRP A 88 10.49 -14.04 -22.46
C TRP A 88 11.76 -14.11 -21.59
N ARG A 89 11.62 -14.42 -20.30
CA ARG A 89 12.77 -14.54 -19.39
C ARG A 89 13.69 -15.71 -19.78
N GLN A 90 13.15 -16.79 -20.34
CA GLN A 90 13.90 -17.95 -20.80
C GLN A 90 14.54 -17.72 -22.18
N THR A 91 13.79 -17.21 -23.15
CA THR A 91 14.23 -17.08 -24.54
C THR A 91 15.05 -15.82 -24.80
N ARG A 92 14.73 -14.71 -24.09
CA ARG A 92 15.32 -13.37 -24.26
C ARG A 92 15.21 -12.77 -25.66
N ILE A 93 14.34 -13.31 -26.51
CA ILE A 93 14.08 -12.78 -27.86
C ILE A 93 13.08 -11.62 -27.84
N GLN A 94 13.14 -10.78 -28.87
CA GLN A 94 12.30 -9.58 -28.97
C GLN A 94 10.81 -9.91 -29.15
N GLN A 95 10.48 -10.93 -29.94
CA GLN A 95 9.10 -11.38 -30.15
C GLN A 95 8.38 -11.75 -28.85
N ASP A 96 9.06 -12.44 -27.94
CA ASP A 96 8.50 -12.83 -26.64
C ASP A 96 8.37 -11.63 -25.71
N LYS A 97 9.27 -10.65 -25.84
CA LYS A 97 9.16 -9.37 -25.14
C LYS A 97 7.91 -8.61 -25.57
N ASP A 98 7.62 -8.59 -26.87
CA ASP A 98 6.45 -7.92 -27.43
C ASP A 98 5.16 -8.63 -27.01
N SER A 99 5.17 -9.96 -27.01
CA SER A 99 4.07 -10.78 -26.48
C SER A 99 3.81 -10.50 -25.00
N TYR A 100 4.86 -10.44 -24.16
CA TYR A 100 4.73 -10.04 -22.76
C TYR A 100 4.17 -8.62 -22.60
N ASN A 101 4.64 -7.67 -23.40
CA ASN A 101 4.17 -6.28 -23.35
C ASN A 101 2.69 -6.17 -23.70
N LEU A 102 2.21 -6.93 -24.69
CA LEU A 102 0.80 -7.01 -25.05
C LEU A 102 -0.04 -7.55 -23.88
N ARG A 103 0.32 -8.72 -23.33
CA ARG A 103 -0.38 -9.32 -22.18
C ARG A 103 -0.33 -8.43 -20.93
N LYS A 104 0.75 -7.67 -20.75
CA LYS A 104 0.89 -6.68 -19.67
C LYS A 104 -0.10 -5.52 -19.84
N LYS A 105 -0.32 -5.04 -21.08
CA LYS A 105 -1.32 -3.98 -21.36
C LYS A 105 -2.73 -4.52 -21.12
N GLU A 106 -3.05 -5.71 -21.62
CA GLU A 106 -4.34 -6.37 -21.40
C GLU A 106 -4.67 -6.50 -19.91
N ALA A 107 -3.73 -7.00 -19.10
CA ALA A 107 -3.92 -7.11 -17.66
C ALA A 107 -4.20 -5.75 -16.98
N LYS A 108 -3.56 -4.66 -17.44
CA LYS A 108 -3.84 -3.31 -16.92
C LYS A 108 -5.25 -2.84 -17.30
N ILE A 109 -5.68 -3.13 -18.53
CA ILE A 109 -7.03 -2.79 -19.01
C ILE A 109 -8.07 -3.54 -18.17
N GLN A 110 -7.90 -4.84 -17.94
CA GLN A 110 -8.86 -5.62 -17.14
C GLN A 110 -8.94 -5.13 -15.68
N ILE A 111 -7.80 -4.78 -15.08
CA ILE A 111 -7.77 -4.19 -13.73
C ILE A 111 -8.51 -2.84 -13.72
N ALA A 112 -8.31 -2.00 -14.74
CA ALA A 112 -9.00 -0.71 -14.84
C ALA A 112 -10.51 -0.89 -15.05
N LYS A 113 -10.93 -1.82 -15.92
CA LYS A 113 -12.33 -2.17 -16.18
C LYS A 113 -13.02 -2.68 -14.93
N ALA A 114 -12.43 -3.68 -14.26
CA ALA A 114 -12.99 -4.21 -13.02
C ALA A 114 -13.07 -3.16 -11.90
N LYS A 115 -12.10 -2.24 -11.85
CA LYS A 115 -12.15 -1.10 -10.93
C LYS A 115 -13.31 -0.17 -11.30
N GLN A 116 -13.45 0.19 -12.56
CA GLN A 116 -14.51 1.08 -13.05
C GLN A 116 -15.90 0.48 -12.77
N GLU A 117 -16.15 -0.77 -13.16
CA GLU A 117 -17.41 -1.49 -12.93
C GLU A 117 -17.79 -1.48 -11.44
N HIS A 118 -16.85 -1.77 -10.54
CA HIS A 118 -17.12 -1.75 -9.11
C HIS A 118 -17.52 -0.37 -8.56
N PHE A 119 -16.98 0.72 -9.12
CA PHE A 119 -17.35 2.08 -8.70
C PHE A 119 -18.57 2.64 -9.44
N GLU A 120 -18.96 2.07 -10.58
CA GLU A 120 -20.21 2.39 -11.28
C GLU A 120 -21.42 1.67 -10.65
N ASP A 121 -21.21 0.48 -10.07
CA ASP A 121 -22.24 -0.31 -9.36
C ASP A 121 -22.50 0.16 -7.90
N LEU A 122 -21.69 1.09 -7.38
CA LEU A 122 -21.75 1.65 -6.01
C LEU A 122 -22.57 2.95 -5.95
#